data_AF-A0A7X8KP49-F1
#
_entry.id   AF-A0A7X8KP49-F1
#
_cell.length_a   1.000
_cell.length_b   1.000
_cell.length_c   1.000
_cell.angle_alpha   90.00
_cell.angle_beta   90.00
_cell.angle_gamma   90.00
#
_symmetry.space_group_name_H-M   'P 1'
#
loop_
_entity.id
_entity.type
_entity.pdbx_description
1 polymer ?
#
loop_
_entity_poly.entity_id
_entity_poly.type
_entity_poly.pdbx_seq_one_letter_code
_entity_poly.pdbx_strand_id
1 'polypeptide(L)'
;MKRVVSVIIVLMMILIALAGCGGGDKGAPVSKYVGVWTMTSVDAFGNGQEFTAKELDMSGSLDIKANGTIDLDLDGTKASDKWKEEDGKLVLDSGFVGELKDGRIALEVMGVIFYFSK
;
A
#
# COMPACT_ATOMS: atom_id res chain seq x y z
N MET A 1 -32.88 -27.53 7.36
CA MET A 1 -31.47 -27.89 7.08
C MET A 1 -31.06 -27.70 5.60
N LYS A 2 -31.82 -28.16 4.60
CA LYS A 2 -31.43 -28.06 3.17
C LYS A 2 -31.21 -26.61 2.66
N ARG A 3 -31.96 -25.62 3.18
CA ARG A 3 -31.81 -24.22 2.76
C ARG A 3 -30.67 -23.47 3.45
N VAL A 4 -30.26 -23.89 4.64
CA VAL A 4 -29.16 -23.25 5.39
C VAL A 4 -27.80 -23.68 4.82
N VAL A 5 -27.67 -24.95 4.42
CA VAL A 5 -26.47 -25.47 3.75
C VAL A 5 -26.26 -24.82 2.38
N SER A 6 -27.34 -24.58 1.63
CA SER A 6 -27.26 -23.94 0.31
C SER A 6 -26.84 -22.47 0.37
N VAL A 7 -27.23 -21.75 1.43
CA VAL A 7 -26.83 -20.34 1.63
C VAL A 7 -25.36 -20.23 2.03
N ILE A 8 -24.85 -21.15 2.87
CA ILE A 8 -23.44 -21.16 3.30
C ILE A 8 -22.50 -21.48 2.13
N ILE A 9 -22.88 -22.41 1.24
CA ILE A 9 -22.06 -22.76 0.06
C ILE A 9 -22.00 -21.59 -0.94
N VAL A 10 -23.11 -20.87 -1.16
CA VAL A 10 -23.12 -19.69 -2.04
C VAL A 10 -22.32 -18.53 -1.41
N LEU A 11 -22.41 -18.33 -0.10
CA LEU A 11 -21.58 -17.33 0.61
C LEU A 11 -20.08 -17.67 0.54
N MET A 12 -19.70 -18.94 0.64
CA MET A 12 -18.30 -19.38 0.50
C MET A 12 -17.77 -19.26 -0.93
N MET A 13 -18.60 -19.45 -1.96
CA MET A 13 -18.18 -19.27 -3.36
C MET A 13 -17.94 -17.79 -3.71
N ILE A 14 -18.63 -16.85 -3.05
CA ILE A 14 -18.41 -15.41 -3.22
C ILE A 14 -17.06 -14.96 -2.65
N LEU A 15 -16.52 -15.67 -1.64
CA LEU A 15 -15.19 -15.37 -1.08
C LEU A 15 -14.02 -15.85 -1.96
N ILE A 16 -14.26 -16.74 -2.94
CA ILE A 16 -13.21 -17.27 -3.84
C ILE A 16 -13.15 -16.47 -5.16
N ALA A 17 -14.17 -15.67 -5.47
CA ALA A 17 -14.19 -14.83 -6.68
C ALA A 17 -13.31 -13.56 -6.60
N LEU A 18 -12.77 -13.23 -5.41
CA LEU A 18 -11.77 -12.15 -5.24
C LEU A 18 -10.31 -12.63 -5.33
N ALA A 19 -10.08 -13.94 -5.49
CA ALA A 19 -8.79 -14.47 -5.90
C ALA A 19 -8.64 -14.37 -7.44
N GLY A 20 -8.73 -13.15 -7.97
CA GLY A 20 -9.03 -12.96 -9.40
C GLY A 20 -8.61 -11.63 -10.01
N CYS A 21 -7.55 -10.99 -9.52
CA CYS A 21 -6.65 -10.19 -10.37
C CYS A 21 -5.29 -10.02 -9.68
N GLY A 22 -4.64 -11.15 -9.40
CA GLY A 22 -3.18 -11.18 -9.32
C GLY A 22 -2.66 -11.06 -10.76
N GLY A 23 -2.69 -9.85 -11.30
CA GLY A 23 -2.22 -9.50 -12.63
C GLY A 23 -0.71 -9.68 -12.75
N GLY A 24 -0.28 -10.93 -12.86
CA GLY A 24 1.04 -11.27 -13.39
C GLY A 24 1.05 -11.05 -14.89
N ASP A 25 0.92 -9.80 -15.33
CA ASP A 25 1.11 -9.44 -16.73
C ASP A 25 2.59 -9.54 -17.07
N LYS A 26 2.96 -10.66 -17.69
CA LYS A 26 4.25 -10.88 -18.37
C LYS A 26 4.34 -10.03 -19.64
N GLY A 27 4.21 -8.71 -19.50
CA GLY A 27 4.21 -7.76 -20.61
C GLY A 27 3.77 -6.34 -20.27
N ALA A 28 3.20 -6.09 -19.08
CA ALA A 28 2.93 -4.73 -18.63
C ALA A 28 4.21 -4.08 -18.10
N PRO A 29 4.47 -2.79 -18.37
CA PRO A 29 5.53 -2.07 -17.68
C PRO A 29 5.28 -2.18 -16.18
N VAL A 30 6.30 -2.62 -15.45
CA VAL A 30 6.28 -2.68 -13.99
C VAL A 30 5.91 -1.28 -13.48
N SER A 31 4.83 -1.18 -12.71
CA SER A 31 4.33 0.09 -12.17
C SER A 31 5.47 0.88 -11.52
N LYS A 32 5.43 2.21 -11.66
CA LYS A 32 6.42 3.16 -11.10
C LYS A 32 6.61 3.00 -9.59
N TYR A 33 5.60 2.48 -8.90
CA TYR A 33 5.61 2.24 -7.46
C TYR A 33 6.39 0.99 -7.05
N VAL A 34 6.56 0.00 -7.93
CA VAL A 34 7.23 -1.25 -7.57
C VAL A 34 8.70 -1.00 -7.21
N GLY A 35 9.12 -1.61 -6.10
CA GLY A 35 10.46 -1.51 -5.54
C GLY A 35 10.44 -1.33 -4.03
N VAL A 36 11.64 -1.28 -3.46
CA VAL A 36 11.87 -0.95 -2.05
C VAL A 36 12.08 0.55 -1.93
N TRP A 37 11.40 1.16 -0.99
CA TRP A 37 11.47 2.59 -0.68
C TRP A 37 11.82 2.78 0.79
N THR A 38 12.64 3.76 1.10
CA THR A 38 13.06 4.10 2.46
C THR A 38 12.44 5.42 2.87
N MET A 39 11.96 5.50 4.10
CA MET A 39 11.39 6.72 4.67
C MET A 39 12.46 7.81 4.78
N THR A 40 12.11 9.01 4.34
CA THR A 40 13.03 10.16 4.27
C THR A 40 12.59 11.31 5.17
N SER A 41 11.28 11.58 5.21
CA SER A 41 10.69 12.59 6.09
C SER A 41 9.22 12.28 6.38
N VAL A 42 8.66 13.04 7.30
CA VAL A 42 7.27 12.99 7.71
C VAL A 42 6.74 14.42 7.80
N ASP A 43 5.59 14.69 7.20
CA ASP A 43 4.75 15.85 7.53
C ASP A 43 3.71 15.41 8.55
N ALA A 44 4.01 15.69 9.82
CA ALA A 44 3.21 15.26 10.96
C ALA A 44 1.88 16.01 11.08
N PHE A 45 1.70 17.12 10.35
CA PHE A 45 0.55 18.01 10.48
C PHE A 45 -0.26 18.15 9.20
N GLY A 46 0.20 17.57 8.08
CA GLY A 46 -0.41 17.71 6.76
C GLY A 46 -0.39 19.15 6.24
N ASN A 47 0.54 19.98 6.72
CA ASN A 47 0.61 21.42 6.41
C ASN A 47 1.78 21.77 5.47
N GLY A 48 2.51 20.78 4.98
CA GLY A 48 3.70 20.89 4.14
C GLY A 48 5.01 21.05 4.91
N GLN A 49 4.98 21.10 6.25
CA GLN A 49 6.20 21.13 7.06
C GLN A 49 6.74 19.72 7.27
N GLU A 50 7.84 19.39 6.60
CA GLU A 50 8.51 18.09 6.71
C GLU A 50 9.57 18.09 7.82
N PHE A 51 9.62 17.00 8.59
CA PHE A 51 10.71 16.65 9.50
C PHE A 51 11.41 15.41 8.96
N THR A 52 12.74 15.44 8.88
CA THR A 52 13.50 14.27 8.39
C THR A 52 13.34 13.10 9.34
N ALA A 53 13.38 11.88 8.81
CA ALA A 53 13.31 10.67 9.62
C ALA A 53 14.42 10.65 10.70
N LYS A 54 15.60 11.19 10.38
CA LYS A 54 16.72 11.36 11.32
C LYS A 54 16.42 12.33 12.47
N GLU A 55 15.78 13.46 12.20
CA GLU A 55 15.40 14.44 13.25
C GLU A 55 14.39 13.85 14.24
N LEU A 56 13.55 12.94 13.76
CA LEU A 56 12.56 12.23 14.56
C LEU A 56 13.11 10.94 15.21
N ASP A 57 14.35 10.54 14.91
CA ASP A 57 14.92 9.23 15.27
C ASP A 57 14.04 8.05 14.84
N MET A 58 13.43 8.19 13.65
CA MET A 58 12.55 7.21 13.05
C MET A 58 13.18 6.59 11.80
N SER A 59 12.70 5.41 11.47
CA SER A 59 13.09 4.61 10.33
C SER A 59 11.86 3.94 9.72
N GLY A 60 11.90 3.74 8.40
CA GLY A 60 10.78 3.09 7.75
C GLY A 60 11.10 2.63 6.34
N SER A 61 10.36 1.63 5.87
CA SER A 61 10.48 1.13 4.51
C SER A 61 9.14 0.65 3.95
N LEU A 62 9.00 0.75 2.63
CA LEU A 62 7.91 0.16 1.85
C LEU A 62 8.51 -0.79 0.82
N ASP A 63 8.11 -2.06 0.83
CA ASP A 63 8.40 -3.01 -0.25
C ASP A 63 7.12 -3.23 -1.07
N ILE A 64 7.03 -2.54 -2.21
CA ILE A 64 5.89 -2.61 -3.12
C ILE A 64 6.20 -3.67 -4.18
N LYS A 65 5.48 -4.79 -4.11
CA LYS A 65 5.70 -5.96 -4.97
C LYS A 65 4.76 -5.92 -6.16
N ALA A 66 5.28 -6.33 -7.33
CA ALA A 66 4.52 -6.43 -8.57
C ALA A 66 3.33 -7.42 -8.50
N ASN A 67 3.25 -8.27 -7.47
CA ASN A 67 2.13 -9.19 -7.24
C ASN A 67 0.93 -8.55 -6.51
N GLY A 68 0.91 -7.21 -6.37
CA GLY A 68 -0.16 -6.48 -5.70
C GLY A 68 -0.09 -6.52 -4.17
N THR A 69 1.06 -6.85 -3.59
CA THR A 69 1.30 -6.81 -2.13
C THR A 69 2.25 -5.69 -1.78
N ILE A 70 2.02 -5.01 -0.67
CA ILE A 70 2.91 -4.01 -0.10
C ILE A 70 3.23 -4.41 1.34
N ASP A 71 4.50 -4.32 1.72
CA ASP A 71 4.95 -4.51 3.10
C ASP A 71 5.50 -3.18 3.62
N LEU A 72 5.01 -2.77 4.78
CA LEU A 72 5.45 -1.58 5.52
C LEU A 72 6.21 -2.03 6.77
N ASP A 73 7.35 -1.41 7.00
CA ASP A 73 8.07 -1.46 8.28
C ASP A 73 8.24 -0.02 8.77
N LEU A 74 7.74 0.31 9.96
CA LEU A 74 7.97 1.58 10.64
C LEU A 74 8.52 1.28 12.02
N ASP A 75 9.78 1.65 12.24
CA ASP A 75 10.49 1.42 13.51
C ASP A 75 10.38 -0.02 14.04
N GLY A 76 10.45 -1.01 13.14
CA GLY A 76 10.35 -2.43 13.44
C GLY A 76 8.92 -2.95 13.54
N THR A 77 7.91 -2.09 13.49
CA THR A 77 6.50 -2.48 13.40
C THR A 77 6.13 -2.77 11.96
N LYS A 78 5.77 -4.02 11.69
CA LYS A 78 5.49 -4.50 10.34
C LYS A 78 3.99 -4.63 10.07
N ALA A 79 3.58 -4.22 8.88
CA ALA A 79 2.25 -4.40 8.35
C ALA A 79 2.33 -4.82 6.88
N SER A 80 1.32 -5.55 6.40
CA SER A 80 1.19 -5.91 4.99
C SER A 80 -0.20 -5.55 4.50
N ASP A 81 -0.29 -5.08 3.27
CA ASP A 81 -1.56 -4.74 2.62
C ASP A 81 -1.56 -5.16 1.14
N LYS A 82 -2.72 -5.07 0.51
CA LYS A 82 -2.87 -5.15 -0.95
C LYS A 82 -2.89 -3.76 -1.54
N TRP A 83 -2.41 -3.67 -2.77
CA TRP A 83 -2.37 -2.41 -3.50
C TRP A 83 -2.74 -2.59 -4.97
N LYS A 84 -3.21 -1.49 -5.55
CA LYS A 84 -3.42 -1.32 -6.99
C LYS A 84 -3.02 0.10 -7.41
N GLU A 85 -2.69 0.26 -8.68
CA GLU A 85 -2.58 1.60 -9.27
C GLU A 85 -3.94 2.01 -9.84
N GLU A 86 -4.50 3.12 -9.36
CA GLU A 86 -5.78 3.67 -9.82
C GLU A 86 -5.60 5.17 -10.05
N ASP A 87 -5.96 5.65 -11.23
CA ASP A 87 -5.76 7.05 -11.66
C ASP A 87 -4.33 7.58 -11.45
N GLY A 88 -3.34 6.69 -11.61
CA GLY A 88 -1.92 7.00 -11.42
C GLY A 88 -1.50 7.16 -9.97
N LYS A 89 -2.35 6.80 -9.00
CA LYS A 89 -2.08 6.78 -7.56
C LYS A 89 -1.91 5.35 -7.06
N LEU A 90 -1.14 5.19 -5.99
CA LEU A 90 -1.06 3.96 -5.21
C LEU A 90 -2.28 3.90 -4.28
N VAL A 91 -3.17 2.94 -4.46
CA VAL A 91 -4.36 2.77 -3.60
C VAL A 91 -4.22 1.46 -2.84
N LEU A 92 -4.28 1.53 -1.51
CA LEU A 92 -4.24 0.37 -0.62
C LEU A 92 -5.65 -0.13 -0.30
N ASP A 93 -5.81 -1.43 -0.06
CA ASP A 93 -7.11 -2.03 0.33
C ASP A 93 -7.61 -1.51 1.69
N SER A 94 -6.69 -1.08 2.57
CA SER A 94 -7.02 -0.34 3.81
C SER A 94 -7.61 1.06 3.57
N GLY A 95 -7.61 1.55 2.33
CA GLY A 95 -8.14 2.86 1.94
C GLY A 95 -7.11 3.99 1.96
N PHE A 96 -5.85 3.72 2.31
CA PHE A 96 -4.78 4.72 2.21
C PHE A 96 -4.37 4.95 0.75
N VAL A 97 -3.95 6.18 0.46
CA VAL A 97 -3.58 6.60 -0.89
C VAL A 97 -2.17 7.20 -0.87
N GLY A 98 -1.34 6.74 -1.81
CA GLY A 98 0.01 7.22 -2.04
C GLY A 98 0.15 7.91 -3.39
N GLU A 99 0.86 9.05 -3.42
CA GLU A 99 1.16 9.78 -4.65
C GLU A 99 2.67 9.81 -4.90
N LEU A 100 3.09 9.60 -6.16
CA LEU A 100 4.49 9.78 -6.53
C LEU A 100 4.72 11.24 -6.93
N LYS A 101 5.45 11.99 -6.10
CA LYS A 101 5.83 13.39 -6.34
C LYS A 101 7.33 13.53 -6.19
N ASP A 102 7.99 14.14 -7.18
CA ASP A 102 9.43 14.43 -7.14
C ASP A 102 10.31 13.20 -6.81
N GLY A 103 9.92 12.03 -7.33
CA GLY A 103 10.62 10.77 -7.08
C GLY A 103 10.42 10.18 -5.67
N ARG A 104 9.47 10.70 -4.89
CA ARG A 104 9.10 10.25 -3.55
C ARG A 104 7.65 9.78 -3.51
N ILE A 105 7.37 8.71 -2.80
CA ILE A 105 6.00 8.32 -2.45
C ILE A 105 5.59 9.13 -1.22
N ALA A 106 4.55 9.95 -1.36
CA ALA A 106 3.85 10.59 -0.26
C ALA A 106 2.63 9.73 0.10
N LEU A 107 2.68 9.03 1.23
CA LEU A 107 1.61 8.17 1.74
C LEU A 107 0.88 8.88 2.89
N GLU A 108 -0.39 9.21 2.71
CA GLU A 108 -1.21 9.84 3.74
C GLU A 108 -1.89 8.78 4.62
N VAL A 109 -1.65 8.87 5.92
CA VAL A 109 -2.24 8.00 6.95
C VAL A 109 -2.77 8.88 8.07
N MET A 110 -4.10 8.98 8.19
CA MET A 110 -4.77 9.72 9.26
C MET A 110 -4.29 11.18 9.42
N GLY A 111 -4.01 11.87 8.31
CA GLY A 111 -3.53 13.27 8.32
C GLY A 111 -2.02 13.44 8.52
N VAL A 112 -1.26 12.34 8.67
CA VAL A 112 0.21 12.33 8.63
C VAL A 112 0.65 11.88 7.25
N ILE A 113 1.60 12.59 6.64
CA ILE A 113 2.14 12.21 5.33
C ILE A 113 3.56 11.68 5.53
N PHE A 114 3.77 10.42 5.16
CA PHE A 114 5.08 9.78 5.17
C PHE A 114 5.68 9.84 3.77
N TYR A 115 6.93 10.30 3.66
CA TYR A 115 7.62 10.41 2.39
C TYR A 115 8.71 9.34 2.26
N PHE A 116 8.68 8.56 1.18
CA PHE A 116 9.63 7.49 0.92
C PHE A 116 10.35 7.71 -0.42
N SER A 117 11.66 7.45 -0.49
CA SER A 117 12.45 7.48 -1.73
C SER A 117 13.05 6.11 -2.05
N LYS A 118 13.40 5.87 -3.32
CA LYS A 118 14.26 4.75 -3.70
C LYS A 118 15.70 4.97 -3.27
#